data_AF-A0A3B3R979-F1
#
_entry.id   AF-A0A3B3R979-F1
#
_cell.length_a   1.000
_cell.length_b   1.000
_cell.length_c   1.000
_cell.angle_alpha   90.00
_cell.angle_beta   90.00
_cell.angle_gamma   90.00
#
_symmetry.space_group_name_H-M   'P 1'
#
loop_
_entity.id
_entity.type
_entity.pdbx_description
1 polymer ?
#
loop_
_entity_poly.entity_id
_entity_poly.type
_entity_poly.pdbx_seq_one_letter_code
_entity_poly.pdbx_strand_id
1 'polypeptide(L)'
;IRANIMAVNESAHDQMQPEVAEIVIDPNTSRSYSRDELLGQGSFGKCYKVTDLVSGDSFAMKVIPLYSCELEEILKKLRHKNVVGFSHSFEDDQFMYIFMELCSRQTLGDILKSRGTLTDPEVRYYIQQLISGLKYIHQQGYVHRDIKLVLFYINTR
;
A
#
# COMPACT_ATOMS: atom_id res chain seq x y z
N ILE A 1 4.75 13.00 3.11
CA ILE A 1 3.97 11.81 3.50
C ILE A 1 3.01 11.43 2.40
N ARG A 2 2.95 10.14 2.09
CA ARG A 2 1.94 9.52 1.23
C ARG A 2 1.14 8.51 2.05
N ALA A 3 -0.18 8.58 1.94
CA ALA A 3 -1.09 7.62 2.55
C ALA A 3 -1.19 6.38 1.64
N ASN A 4 -0.92 5.21 2.22
CA ASN A 4 -1.17 3.95 1.56
C ASN A 4 -2.69 3.66 1.59
N ILE A 5 -3.36 3.83 0.46
CA ILE A 5 -4.82 3.66 0.38
C ILE A 5 -5.16 2.20 0.26
N MET A 6 -6.04 1.73 1.14
CA MET A 6 -6.82 0.51 0.91
C MET A 6 -8.27 0.84 1.16
N ALA A 7 -9.01 1.17 0.11
CA ALA A 7 -10.46 1.22 0.21
C ALA A 7 -10.97 -0.22 0.11
N VAL A 8 -11.47 -0.80 1.20
CA VAL A 8 -12.18 -2.09 1.12
C VAL A 8 -13.32 -2.14 2.13
N ASN A 9 -14.47 -2.63 1.68
CA ASN A 9 -15.66 -2.83 2.50
C ASN A 9 -15.46 -4.01 3.45
N GLU A 10 -15.85 -3.86 4.72
CA GLU A 10 -15.77 -4.96 5.69
C GLU A 10 -16.97 -5.88 5.52
N SER A 11 -16.70 -7.12 5.14
CA SER A 11 -17.54 -8.25 5.55
C SER A 11 -16.62 -9.39 5.97
N ALA A 12 -16.73 -9.72 7.26
CA ALA A 12 -15.91 -10.67 8.00
C ALA A 12 -15.84 -12.05 7.33
N HIS A 13 -14.64 -12.63 7.24
CA HIS A 13 -14.40 -14.08 7.25
C HIS A 13 -12.95 -14.37 7.64
N ASP A 14 -12.74 -15.53 8.28
CA ASP A 14 -11.50 -16.02 8.89
C ASP A 14 -10.24 -15.76 8.05
N GLN A 15 -9.19 -15.29 8.72
CA GLN A 15 -7.95 -14.79 8.10
C GLN A 15 -7.10 -15.93 7.53
N MET A 16 -7.31 -16.29 6.27
CA MET A 16 -6.29 -16.98 5.48
C MET A 16 -5.17 -15.98 5.17
N GLN A 17 -4.04 -16.11 5.87
CA GLN A 17 -2.88 -15.26 5.60
C GLN A 17 -2.14 -15.80 4.38
N PRO A 18 -1.87 -14.98 3.35
CA PRO A 18 -1.14 -15.44 2.18
C PRO A 18 0.28 -15.86 2.57
N GLU A 19 0.67 -17.06 2.15
CA GLU A 19 2.05 -17.51 2.10
C GLU A 19 2.60 -17.21 0.70
N VAL A 20 3.22 -16.04 0.56
CA VAL A 20 3.71 -15.56 -0.73
C VAL A 20 5.06 -16.19 -1.02
N ALA A 21 5.21 -16.84 -2.18
CA ALA A 21 6.47 -17.44 -2.63
C ALA A 21 7.60 -16.39 -2.79
N GLU A 22 8.85 -16.87 -2.82
CA GLU A 22 10.03 -16.01 -3.05
C GLU A 22 10.02 -15.40 -4.45
N ILE A 23 9.57 -16.16 -5.45
CA ILE A 23 9.32 -15.66 -6.80
C ILE A 23 7.81 -15.66 -7.03
N VAL A 24 7.28 -14.49 -7.35
CA VAL A 24 5.87 -14.29 -7.71
C VAL A 24 5.77 -14.13 -9.22
N ILE A 25 4.88 -14.87 -9.87
CA ILE A 25 4.72 -14.86 -11.32
C ILE A 25 3.32 -14.34 -11.65
N ASP A 26 3.24 -13.31 -12.48
CA ASP A 26 1.96 -12.86 -13.04
C ASP A 26 1.51 -13.86 -14.12
N PRO A 27 0.38 -14.57 -13.90
CA PRO A 27 -0.10 -15.59 -14.85
C PRO A 27 -0.50 -15.00 -16.21
N ASN A 28 -0.84 -13.71 -16.27
CA ASN A 28 -1.32 -13.07 -17.50
C ASN A 28 -0.18 -12.62 -18.40
N THR A 29 0.95 -12.21 -17.81
CA THR A 29 2.08 -11.63 -18.55
C THR A 29 3.34 -12.49 -18.50
N SER A 30 3.36 -13.55 -17.68
CA SER A 30 4.55 -14.36 -17.37
C SER A 30 5.71 -13.54 -16.78
N ARG A 31 5.45 -12.32 -16.28
CA ARG A 31 6.44 -11.51 -15.56
C ARG A 31 6.73 -12.12 -14.20
N SER A 32 8.00 -12.12 -13.83
CA SER A 32 8.47 -12.69 -12.57
C SER A 32 9.03 -11.59 -11.67
N TYR A 33 8.66 -11.65 -10.40
CA TYR A 33 9.03 -10.68 -9.37
C TYR A 33 9.72 -11.40 -8.22
N SER A 34 10.90 -10.93 -7.83
CA SER A 34 11.57 -11.37 -6.61
C SER A 34 10.94 -10.68 -5.41
N ARG A 35 10.49 -11.46 -4.42
CA ARG A 35 9.96 -10.96 -3.15
C ARG A 35 11.09 -10.80 -2.14
N ASP A 36 11.36 -9.55 -1.77
CA ASP A 36 12.37 -9.17 -0.79
C ASP A 36 11.76 -9.12 0.64
N GLU A 37 11.96 -8.01 1.35
CA GLU A 37 11.55 -7.80 2.74
C GLU A 37 10.04 -7.55 2.93
N LEU A 38 9.50 -8.01 4.05
CA LEU A 38 8.15 -7.65 4.50
C LEU A 38 8.16 -6.19 4.97
N LEU A 39 7.41 -5.34 4.28
CA LEU A 39 7.27 -3.92 4.59
C LEU A 39 6.22 -3.67 5.68
N GLY A 40 5.24 -4.56 5.80
CA GLY A 40 4.22 -4.45 6.84
C GLY A 40 3.12 -5.50 6.71
N GLN A 41 2.44 -5.72 7.83
CA GLN A 41 1.27 -6.58 7.92
C GLN A 41 0.09 -5.76 8.46
N GLY A 42 -1.00 -5.73 7.71
CA GLY A 42 -2.24 -5.07 8.09
C GLY A 42 -3.39 -6.07 8.19
N SER A 43 -4.55 -5.60 8.63
CA SER A 43 -5.77 -6.40 8.77
C SER A 43 -6.19 -7.06 7.45
N PHE A 44 -5.88 -6.40 6.34
CA PHE A 44 -6.29 -6.79 4.99
C PHE A 44 -5.27 -7.66 4.24
N GLY A 45 -4.06 -7.88 4.80
CA GLY A 45 -3.02 -8.66 4.13
C GLY A 45 -1.60 -8.19 4.40
N LYS A 46 -0.64 -8.72 3.63
CA LYS A 46 0.80 -8.49 3.78
C LYS A 46 1.34 -7.62 2.64
N CYS A 47 2.29 -6.74 2.95
CA CYS A 47 2.95 -5.87 1.99
C CYS A 47 4.44 -6.20 1.94
N TYR A 48 4.97 -6.45 0.76
CA TYR A 48 6.36 -6.83 0.51
C TYR A 48 7.02 -5.81 -0.41
N LYS A 49 8.32 -5.63 -0.24
CA LYS A 49 9.15 -5.06 -1.29
C LYS A 49 9.37 -6.16 -2.34
N VAL A 50 9.18 -5.80 -3.60
CA VAL A 50 9.40 -6.73 -4.72
C VAL A 50 10.20 -6.06 -5.81
N THR A 51 10.92 -6.84 -6.59
CA THR A 51 11.72 -6.38 -7.73
C THR A 51 11.31 -7.14 -8.98
N ASP A 52 10.91 -6.43 -10.04
CA ASP A 52 10.67 -7.03 -11.36
C ASP A 52 12.01 -7.57 -11.90
N LEU A 53 12.07 -8.88 -12.17
CA LEU A 53 13.31 -9.53 -12.61
C LEU A 53 13.72 -9.16 -14.03
N VAL A 54 12.81 -8.60 -14.82
CA VAL A 54 13.07 -8.17 -16.20
C VAL A 54 13.53 -6.72 -16.24
N SER A 55 12.79 -5.80 -15.61
CA SER A 55 13.13 -4.37 -15.66
C SER A 55 14.12 -3.93 -14.58
N GLY A 56 14.21 -4.68 -13.47
CA GLY A 56 14.95 -4.27 -12.27
C GLY A 56 14.23 -3.25 -11.40
N ASP A 57 13.00 -2.85 -11.75
CA ASP A 57 12.23 -1.87 -10.99
C ASP A 57 11.72 -2.45 -9.67
N SER A 58 11.77 -1.64 -8.61
CA SER A 58 11.27 -2.03 -7.28
C SER A 58 9.88 -1.46 -7.00
N PHE A 59 9.02 -2.28 -6.40
CA PHE A 59 7.64 -1.94 -6.03
C PHE A 59 7.35 -2.31 -4.58
N ALA A 60 6.30 -1.70 -4.04
CA ALA A 60 5.59 -2.25 -2.89
C ALA A 60 4.42 -3.11 -3.42
N MET A 61 4.44 -4.39 -3.12
CA MET A 61 3.38 -5.33 -3.51
C MET A 61 2.57 -5.71 -2.29
N LYS A 62 1.27 -5.40 -2.31
CA LYS A 62 0.33 -5.83 -1.29
C LYS A 62 -0.49 -7.02 -1.77
N VAL A 63 -0.52 -8.06 -0.95
CA VAL A 63 -1.32 -9.27 -1.20
C VAL A 63 -2.49 -9.26 -0.26
N ILE A 64 -3.69 -9.27 -0.82
CA ILE A 64 -4.96 -9.29 -0.09
C ILE A 64 -5.82 -10.45 -0.60
N PRO A 65 -6.73 -11.00 0.22
CA PRO A 65 -7.73 -11.94 -0.29
C PRO A 65 -8.48 -11.33 -1.47
N LEU A 66 -8.79 -12.15 -2.47
CA LEU A 66 -9.56 -11.71 -3.62
C LEU A 66 -10.99 -11.36 -3.18
N TYR A 67 -11.29 -10.07 -3.15
CA TYR A 67 -12.64 -9.54 -3.01
C TYR A 67 -13.12 -9.05 -4.37
N SER A 68 -14.43 -8.90 -4.56
CA SER A 68 -15.10 -8.53 -5.82
C SER A 68 -14.32 -7.56 -6.73
N CYS A 69 -14.43 -7.78 -8.05
CA CYS A 69 -13.73 -7.14 -9.18
C CYS A 69 -13.66 -5.60 -9.26
N GLU A 70 -14.29 -4.85 -8.36
CA GLU A 70 -14.36 -3.38 -8.44
C GLU A 70 -13.10 -2.67 -7.92
N LEU A 71 -12.26 -3.35 -7.13
CA LEU A 71 -11.14 -2.70 -6.43
C LEU A 71 -10.06 -2.15 -7.37
N GLU A 72 -9.68 -2.90 -8.40
CA GLU A 72 -8.65 -2.48 -9.36
C GLU A 72 -9.04 -1.18 -10.10
N GLU A 73 -10.28 -1.11 -10.57
CA GLU A 73 -10.80 0.05 -11.30
C GLU A 73 -10.90 1.30 -10.42
N ILE A 74 -11.06 1.12 -9.12
CA ILE A 74 -10.99 2.20 -8.13
C ILE A 74 -9.54 2.69 -8.00
N LEU A 75 -8.60 1.77 -7.75
CA LEU A 75 -7.19 2.11 -7.49
C LEU A 75 -6.54 2.83 -8.68
N LYS A 76 -6.84 2.40 -9.92
CA LYS A 76 -6.36 3.05 -11.15
C LYS A 76 -6.74 4.54 -11.26
N LYS A 77 -7.90 4.92 -10.70
CA LYS A 77 -8.44 6.29 -10.79
C LYS A 77 -7.85 7.23 -9.73
N LEU A 78 -7.27 6.69 -8.67
CA LEU A 78 -6.74 7.49 -7.56
C LEU A 78 -5.36 8.06 -7.90
N ARG A 79 -5.30 9.39 -8.08
CA ARG A 79 -4.07 10.12 -8.40
C ARG A 79 -3.98 11.38 -7.55
N HIS A 80 -3.12 11.34 -6.53
CA HIS A 80 -2.87 12.49 -5.68
C HIS A 80 -1.47 12.44 -5.05
N LYS A 81 -0.83 13.60 -4.85
CA LYS A 81 0.56 13.70 -4.33
C LYS A 81 0.75 13.08 -2.93
N ASN A 82 -0.31 13.02 -2.13
CA ASN A 82 -0.30 12.43 -0.77
C ASN A 82 -1.00 11.06 -0.73
N VAL A 83 -1.13 10.42 -1.87
CA VAL A 83 -1.70 9.07 -2.05
C VAL A 83 -0.65 8.21 -2.72
N VAL A 84 -0.44 7.00 -2.24
CA VAL A 84 0.45 6.02 -2.88
C VAL A 84 -0.09 5.70 -4.28
N GLY A 85 0.78 5.80 -5.27
CA GLY A 85 0.47 5.57 -6.67
C GLY A 85 0.32 4.09 -6.96
N PHE A 86 -0.81 3.72 -7.55
CA PHE A 86 -1.05 2.42 -8.15
C PHE A 86 -0.21 2.25 -9.43
N SER A 87 0.40 1.07 -9.61
CA SER A 87 1.12 0.71 -10.82
C SER A 87 0.32 -0.30 -11.65
N HIS A 88 0.11 -1.50 -11.11
CA HIS A 88 -0.61 -2.59 -11.76
C HIS A 88 -1.09 -3.60 -10.70
N SER A 89 -1.90 -4.56 -11.12
CA SER A 89 -2.30 -5.68 -10.29
C SER A 89 -2.50 -6.94 -11.13
N PHE A 90 -2.47 -8.08 -10.48
CA PHE A 90 -2.98 -9.34 -11.00
C PHE A 90 -3.64 -10.11 -9.86
N GLU A 91 -4.37 -11.15 -10.21
CA GLU A 91 -5.05 -12.04 -9.28
C GLU A 91 -4.72 -13.50 -9.59
N ASP A 92 -4.74 -14.32 -8.55
CA ASP A 92 -4.87 -15.77 -8.65
C ASP A 92 -6.24 -16.20 -8.09
N ASP A 93 -6.47 -17.50 -7.94
CA ASP A 93 -7.74 -18.04 -7.47
C ASP A 93 -8.15 -17.57 -6.06
N GLN A 94 -7.21 -17.05 -5.26
CA GLN A 94 -7.41 -16.74 -3.84
C GLN A 94 -7.04 -15.31 -3.45
N PHE A 95 -6.12 -14.67 -4.17
CA PHE A 95 -5.49 -13.43 -3.77
C PHE A 95 -5.36 -12.43 -4.93
N MET A 96 -5.49 -11.15 -4.58
CA MET A 96 -5.14 -10.03 -5.43
C MET A 96 -3.77 -9.47 -5.01
N TYR A 97 -2.90 -9.26 -6.00
CA TYR A 97 -1.55 -8.74 -5.86
C TYR A 97 -1.52 -7.32 -6.43
N ILE A 98 -1.38 -6.33 -5.56
CA ILE A 98 -1.45 -4.91 -5.92
C ILE A 98 -0.05 -4.31 -5.87
N PHE A 99 0.45 -3.85 -7.01
CA PHE A 99 1.76 -3.22 -7.16
C PHE A 99 1.62 -1.71 -7.10
N MET A 100 2.45 -1.10 -6.27
CA MET A 100 2.39 0.33 -5.96
C MET A 100 3.78 0.94 -5.93
N GLU A 101 3.85 2.27 -5.99
CA GLU A 101 5.10 2.99 -5.80
C GLU A 101 5.75 2.60 -4.46
N LEU A 102 7.02 2.22 -4.50
CA LEU A 102 7.79 1.97 -3.29
C LEU A 102 8.16 3.32 -2.65
N CYS A 103 7.47 3.67 -1.57
CA CYS A 103 7.82 4.86 -0.79
C CYS A 103 9.04 4.59 0.09
N SER A 104 9.76 5.65 0.49
CA SER A 104 11.02 5.50 1.23
C SER A 104 10.87 4.66 2.51
N ARG A 105 11.99 4.04 2.94
CA ARG A 105 12.07 3.03 4.02
C ARG A 105 11.67 3.50 5.43
N GLN A 106 11.11 4.70 5.60
CA GLN A 106 10.67 5.21 6.90
C GLN A 106 9.20 5.60 6.86
N THR A 107 8.44 4.96 7.73
CA THR A 107 7.09 5.41 8.09
C THR A 107 7.18 6.53 9.14
N LEU A 108 6.10 7.30 9.30
CA LEU A 108 5.99 8.23 10.42
C LEU A 108 6.12 7.52 11.78
N GLY A 109 5.69 6.25 11.86
CA GLY A 109 5.89 5.40 13.02
C GLY A 109 7.36 5.11 13.30
N ASP A 110 8.18 4.87 12.28
CA ASP A 110 9.62 4.63 12.43
C ASP A 110 10.36 5.90 12.88
N ILE A 111 9.95 7.07 12.37
CA ILE A 111 10.45 8.35 12.85
C ILE A 111 10.07 8.56 14.32
N LEU A 112 8.82 8.27 14.71
CA LEU A 112 8.39 8.44 16.09
C LEU A 112 9.10 7.46 17.03
N LYS A 113 9.29 6.20 16.62
CA LYS A 113 10.06 5.21 17.38
C LYS A 113 11.51 5.63 17.58
N SER A 114 12.16 6.15 16.54
CA SER A 114 13.57 6.55 16.62
C SER A 114 13.78 7.85 17.40
N ARG A 115 12.85 8.81 17.31
CA ARG A 115 12.99 10.14 17.92
C ARG A 115 12.24 10.29 19.26
N GLY A 116 11.35 9.37 19.59
CA GLY A 116 10.47 9.42 20.76
C GLY A 116 9.30 10.40 20.59
N THR A 117 9.57 11.64 20.17
CA THR A 117 8.58 12.70 19.99
C THR A 117 8.80 13.49 18.71
N LEU A 118 7.72 14.07 18.19
CA LEU A 118 7.74 15.06 17.11
C LEU A 118 7.39 16.43 17.69
N THR A 119 7.97 17.47 17.13
CA THR A 119 7.62 18.85 17.46
C THR A 119 6.29 19.26 16.83
N ASP A 120 5.58 20.23 17.42
CA ASP A 120 4.30 20.73 16.87
C ASP A 120 4.38 21.16 15.39
N PRO A 121 5.44 21.83 14.90
CA PRO A 121 5.59 22.13 13.48
C PRO A 121 5.68 20.88 12.60
N GLU A 122 6.41 19.85 13.03
CA GLU A 122 6.53 18.58 12.30
C GLU A 122 5.19 17.85 12.26
N VAL A 123 4.51 17.76 13.40
CA VAL A 123 3.16 17.18 13.49
C VAL A 123 2.21 17.90 12.54
N ARG A 124 2.19 19.23 12.54
CA ARG A 124 1.37 20.04 11.63
C ARG A 124 1.67 19.73 10.17
N TYR A 125 2.94 19.68 9.79
CA TYR A 125 3.38 19.38 8.44
C TYR A 125 2.90 18.00 7.96
N TYR A 126 2.95 16.99 8.83
CA TYR A 126 2.52 15.64 8.52
C TYR A 126 1.00 15.49 8.45
N ILE A 127 0.28 16.09 9.40
CA ILE A 127 -1.20 16.07 9.45
C ILE A 127 -1.78 16.81 8.24
N GLN A 128 -1.20 17.93 7.80
CA GLN A 128 -1.67 18.64 6.60
C GLN A 128 -1.66 17.76 5.35
N GLN A 129 -0.60 16.98 5.17
CA GLN A 129 -0.46 16.07 4.05
C GLN A 129 -1.45 14.89 4.14
N LEU A 130 -1.63 14.34 5.34
CA LEU A 130 -2.62 13.32 5.62
C LEU A 130 -4.02 13.79 5.24
N ILE A 131 -4.44 14.93 5.77
CA ILE A 131 -5.76 15.51 5.53
C ILE A 131 -5.94 15.80 4.03
N SER A 132 -4.90 16.28 3.34
CA SER A 132 -4.95 16.49 1.89
C SER A 132 -5.22 15.19 1.13
N GLY A 133 -4.57 14.09 1.50
CA GLY A 133 -4.81 12.77 0.92
C GLY A 133 -6.22 12.25 1.21
N LEU A 134 -6.65 12.29 2.47
CA LEU A 134 -7.97 11.81 2.89
C LEU A 134 -9.11 12.60 2.24
N LYS A 135 -8.97 13.94 2.17
CA LYS A 135 -9.94 14.80 1.50
C LYS A 135 -10.12 14.37 0.04
N TYR A 136 -9.03 14.11 -0.67
CA TYR A 136 -9.10 13.64 -2.05
C TYR A 136 -9.86 12.31 -2.16
N ILE A 137 -9.53 11.33 -1.31
CA ILE A 137 -10.19 10.01 -1.32
C ILE A 137 -11.69 10.14 -1.09
N HIS A 138 -12.08 10.93 -0.09
CA HIS A 138 -13.49 11.16 0.23
C HIS A 138 -14.22 11.89 -0.91
N GLN A 139 -13.56 12.81 -1.61
CA GLN A 139 -14.13 13.47 -2.79
C GLN A 139 -14.37 12.51 -3.97
N GLN A 140 -13.59 11.42 -4.04
CA GLN A 140 -13.81 10.35 -5.02
C GLN A 140 -14.90 9.35 -4.59
N GLY A 141 -15.54 9.55 -3.43
CA GLY A 141 -16.61 8.69 -2.91
C GLY A 141 -16.13 7.47 -2.14
N TYR A 142 -14.83 7.36 -1.83
CA TYR A 142 -14.25 6.21 -1.14
C TYR A 142 -13.94 6.52 0.32
N VAL A 143 -13.87 5.47 1.15
CA VAL A 143 -13.47 5.55 2.56
C VAL A 143 -12.25 4.65 2.76
N HIS A 144 -11.20 5.19 3.38
CA HIS A 144 -9.92 4.49 3.55
C HIS A 144 -9.96 3.34 4.58
N ARG A 145 -10.78 3.43 5.63
CA ARG A 145 -11.10 2.35 6.61
C ARG A 145 -9.94 1.72 7.43
N ASP A 146 -8.67 1.90 7.07
CA ASP A 146 -7.49 1.48 7.87
C ASP A 146 -6.48 2.61 8.00
N ILE A 147 -6.90 3.73 8.60
CA ILE A 147 -6.03 4.88 8.85
C ILE A 147 -5.24 4.60 10.13
N LYS A 148 -4.07 3.97 10.00
CA LYS A 148 -3.10 3.78 11.10
C LYS A 148 -1.82 4.54 10.80
N LEU A 149 -1.21 5.15 11.83
CA LEU A 149 0.03 5.93 11.71
C LEU A 149 1.21 5.16 11.08
N VAL A 150 1.17 3.83 11.18
CA VAL A 150 2.14 2.88 10.61
C VAL A 150 2.05 2.75 9.08
N LEU A 151 1.03 3.33 8.44
CA LEU A 151 0.78 3.24 6.99
C LEU A 151 1.18 4.52 6.22
N PHE A 152 1.77 5.50 6.91
CA PHE A 152 2.23 6.75 6.31
C PHE A 152 3.71 6.68 5.98
N TYR A 153 4.00 6.51 4.70
CA TYR A 153 5.36 6.55 4.22
C TYR A 153 5.81 7.99 3.99
N ILE A 154 7.03 8.28 4.39
CA ILE A 154 7.67 9.54 4.07
C ILE A 154 8.31 9.39 2.68
N ASN A 155 8.28 10.46 1.91
CA ASN A 155 9.02 10.51 0.66
C ASN A 155 9.88 11.76 0.73
N THR A 156 11.20 11.59 0.72
CA THR A 156 12.17 12.67 0.58
C THR A 156 12.25 13.01 -0.91
N ARG A 157 11.50 14.04 -1.32
CA ARG A 157 11.88 14.82 -2.49
C ARG A 157 12.85 15.90 -2.05
#